data_AF-A0A849G760-F1
#
_entry.id   AF-A0A849G760-F1
#
_cell.length_a   1.000
_cell.length_b   1.000
_cell.length_c   1.000
_cell.angle_alpha   90.00
_cell.angle_beta   90.00
_cell.angle_gamma   90.00
#
_symmetry.space_group_name_H-M   'P 1'
#
loop_
_entity.id
_entity.type
_entity.pdbx_description
1 polymer ?
#
loop_
_entity_poly.entity_id
_entity_poly.type
_entity_poly.pdbx_seq_one_letter_code
_entity_poly.pdbx_strand_id
1 'polypeptide(L)'
;MQGFIQRHPVWSFLIALVVAVVLWLVFAPWSPEMEETLGRKRVFLNALFGGITLGALYFLVASGFTLIFGLMRNVNLAHGSLYLLGGYLGFE
;
A
#
# COMPACT_ATOMS: atom_id res chain seq x y z
N MET A 1 -11.03 22.17 8.52
CA MET A 1 -9.60 21.76 8.56
C MET A 1 -8.84 22.32 9.78
N GLN A 2 -9.15 23.53 10.28
CA GLN A 2 -8.39 24.16 11.37
C GLN A 2 -8.47 23.45 12.74
N GLY A 3 -9.59 22.78 13.07
CA GLY A 3 -9.78 22.13 14.38
C GLY A 3 -8.94 20.87 14.65
N PHE A 4 -8.53 20.13 13.62
CA PHE A 4 -7.66 18.94 13.79
C PHE A 4 -6.20 19.31 14.03
N ILE A 5 -5.72 20.35 13.32
CA ILE A 5 -4.35 20.88 13.42
C ILE A 5 -4.07 21.42 14.83
N GLN A 6 -5.05 22.09 15.46
CA GLN A 6 -4.90 22.60 16.82
C GLN A 6 -4.91 21.50 17.90
N ARG A 7 -5.62 20.39 17.67
CA ARG A 7 -5.71 19.28 18.64
C ARG A 7 -4.52 18.32 18.56
N HIS A 8 -3.97 18.10 17.36
CA HIS A 8 -2.83 17.22 17.14
C HIS A 8 -1.78 17.91 16.24
N PRO A 9 -1.06 18.90 16.77
CA PRO A 9 -0.12 19.70 15.98
C PRO A 9 1.06 18.85 15.45
N VAL A 10 1.57 17.93 16.26
CA VAL A 10 2.70 17.05 15.87
C VAL A 10 2.30 16.11 14.73
N TRP A 11 1.14 15.45 14.83
CA TRP A 11 0.67 14.54 13.79
C TRP A 11 0.39 15.26 12.48
N SER A 12 -0.18 16.46 12.55
CA SER A 12 -0.44 17.28 11.36
C SER A 12 0.86 17.69 10.66
N PHE A 13 1.90 18.04 11.44
CA PHE A 13 3.22 18.35 10.90
C PHE A 13 3.89 17.12 10.27
N LEU A 14 3.84 15.96 10.92
CA LEU A 14 4.37 14.71 10.37
C LEU A 14 3.69 14.32 9.06
N ILE A 15 2.36 14.39 9.00
CA ILE A 15 1.61 14.11 7.77
C ILE A 15 2.00 15.09 6.67
N ALA A 16 2.09 16.39 6.99
CA ALA A 16 2.51 17.40 6.02
C ALA A 16 3.94 17.15 5.50
N LEU A 17 4.87 16.77 6.36
CA LEU A 17 6.23 16.40 5.99
C LEU A 17 6.24 15.19 5.05
N VAL A 18 5.51 14.12 5.39
CA VAL A 18 5.40 12.92 4.56
C VAL A 18 4.82 13.26 3.19
N VAL A 19 3.74 14.04 3.13
CA VAL A 19 3.13 14.49 1.88
C VAL A 19 4.13 15.31 1.05
N ALA A 20 4.86 16.23 1.68
CA ALA A 20 5.88 17.02 0.99
C ALA A 20 7.00 16.15 0.39
N VAL A 21 7.48 15.15 1.14
CA VAL A 21 8.49 14.19 0.68
C VAL A 21 7.95 13.35 -0.48
N VAL A 22 6.72 12.86 -0.39
CA VAL A 22 6.08 12.08 -1.46
C VAL A 22 5.93 12.92 -2.73
N LEU A 23 5.45 14.16 -2.60
CA LEU A 23 5.33 15.08 -3.73
C LEU A 23 6.69 15.36 -4.37
N TRP A 24 7.73 15.56 -3.56
CA TRP A 24 9.09 15.75 -4.06
C TRP A 24 9.60 14.52 -4.82
N LEU A 25 9.44 13.31 -4.26
CA LEU A 25 9.84 12.07 -4.94
C LEU A 25 9.14 11.86 -6.28
N VAL A 26 7.87 12.25 -6.39
CA VAL A 26 7.07 12.08 -7.61
C VAL A 26 7.36 13.17 -8.65
N PHE A 27 7.43 14.43 -8.26
CA PHE A 27 7.51 15.55 -9.22
C PHE A 27 8.92 16.08 -9.45
N ALA A 28 9.83 15.98 -8.48
CA ALA A 28 11.18 16.50 -8.65
C ALA A 28 11.96 15.72 -9.72
N PRO A 29 12.86 16.39 -10.47
CA PRO A 29 13.84 15.71 -11.30
C PRO A 29 14.84 14.98 -10.40
N TRP A 30 15.03 13.68 -10.64
CA TRP A 30 15.98 12.88 -9.87
C TRP A 30 17.40 13.17 -10.38
N SER A 31 18.33 13.44 -9.46
CA SER A 31 19.73 13.65 -9.81
C SER A 31 20.41 12.34 -10.23
N PRO A 32 21.53 12.38 -10.96
CA PRO A 32 22.25 11.18 -11.41
C PRO A 32 22.68 10.26 -10.25
N GLU A 33 23.10 10.83 -9.12
CA GLU A 33 23.49 10.08 -7.90
C GLU A 33 22.30 9.32 -7.27
N MET A 34 21.09 9.89 -7.36
CA MET A 34 19.87 9.22 -6.90
C MET A 34 19.46 8.08 -7.83
N GLU A 35 19.66 8.23 -9.14
CA GLU A 35 19.37 7.16 -10.10
C GLU A 35 20.33 5.96 -9.97
N GLU A 36 21.56 6.18 -9.52
CA GLU A 36 22.51 5.09 -9.26
C GLU A 36 22.12 4.26 -8.03
N THR A 37 21.66 4.92 -6.96
CA THR A 37 21.34 4.27 -5.68
C THR A 37 19.94 3.68 -5.62
N LEU A 38 18.94 4.40 -6.15
CA LEU A 38 17.52 4.01 -6.09
C LEU A 38 17.01 3.41 -7.41
N GLY A 39 17.84 3.43 -8.46
CA GLY A 39 17.44 3.06 -9.81
C GLY A 39 16.65 4.16 -10.52
N ARG A 40 16.30 3.89 -11.78
CA ARG A 40 15.58 4.85 -12.62
C ARG A 40 14.23 5.20 -12.00
N LYS A 41 13.88 6.49 -11.97
CA LYS A 41 12.61 7.01 -11.43
C LYS A 41 11.38 6.20 -11.86
N ARG A 42 11.30 5.81 -13.14
CA ARG A 42 10.19 4.98 -13.66
C ARG A 42 10.07 3.62 -12.99
N VAL A 43 11.20 2.94 -12.78
CA VAL A 43 11.24 1.61 -12.14
C VAL A 43 10.87 1.73 -10.67
N PHE A 44 11.38 2.75 -9.98
CA PHE A 44 11.04 3.03 -8.59
C PHE A 44 9.53 3.27 -8.41
N LEU A 45 8.93 4.14 -9.24
CA LEU A 45 7.49 4.41 -9.18
C LEU A 45 6.67 3.15 -9.50
N ASN A 46 7.06 2.37 -10.51
CA ASN A 46 6.38 1.12 -10.82
C ASN A 46 6.47 0.10 -9.67
N ALA A 47 7.63 -0.03 -9.03
CA ALA A 47 7.82 -0.90 -7.88
C ALA A 47 6.99 -0.44 -6.67
N LEU A 48 6.92 0.87 -6.43
CA LEU A 48 6.12 1.46 -5.36
C LEU A 48 4.61 1.20 -5.57
N PHE A 49 4.07 1.57 -6.73
CA PHE A 49 2.65 1.36 -7.02
C PHE A 49 2.30 -0.12 -7.16
N GLY A 50 3.20 -0.92 -7.74
CA GLY A 50 3.06 -2.39 -7.80
C GLY A 50 3.01 -3.01 -6.41
N GLY A 51 3.91 -2.59 -5.51
CA GLY A 51 3.91 -3.03 -4.12
C GLY A 51 2.65 -2.63 -3.35
N ILE A 52 2.16 -1.40 -3.54
CA ILE A 52 0.88 -0.95 -2.95
C ILE A 52 -0.28 -1.80 -3.49
N THR A 53 -0.32 -2.07 -4.79
CA THR A 53 -1.38 -2.86 -5.43
C THR A 53 -1.39 -4.30 -4.89
N LEU A 54 -0.22 -4.93 -4.84
CA LEU A 54 -0.06 -6.28 -4.29
C LEU A 54 -0.43 -6.32 -2.79
N GLY A 55 0.03 -5.34 -2.01
CA GLY A 55 -0.30 -5.21 -0.59
C GLY A 55 -1.79 -4.97 -0.36
N ALA A 56 -2.44 -4.16 -1.20
CA ALA A 56 -3.89 -3.93 -1.14
C ALA A 56 -4.68 -5.21 -1.45
N LEU A 57 -4.24 -6.01 -2.41
CA LEU A 57 -4.83 -7.33 -2.69
C LEU A 57 -4.70 -8.26 -1.48
N TYR A 58 -3.52 -8.36 -0.88
CA TYR A 58 -3.32 -9.18 0.32
C TYR A 58 -4.12 -8.67 1.52
N PHE A 59 -4.17 -7.36 1.72
CA PHE A 59 -4.99 -6.74 2.76
C PHE A 59 -6.49 -7.02 2.56
N LEU A 60 -6.98 -6.92 1.32
CA LEU A 60 -8.38 -7.19 1.01
C LEU A 60 -8.75 -8.65 1.33
N VAL A 61 -7.90 -9.59 0.97
CA VAL A 61 -8.09 -11.02 1.26
C VAL A 61 -8.06 -11.27 2.77
N ALA A 62 -7.05 -10.74 3.47
CA ALA A 62 -6.91 -10.90 4.91
C ALA A 62 -8.08 -10.28 5.68
N SER A 63 -8.48 -9.05 5.33
CA SER A 63 -9.61 -8.35 5.98
C SER A 63 -10.95 -9.05 5.70
N GLY A 64 -11.17 -9.55 4.48
CA GLY A 64 -12.36 -10.36 4.16
C GLY A 64 -12.45 -11.64 5.00
N PHE A 65 -11.32 -12.33 5.17
CA PHE A 65 -11.23 -13.48 6.06
C PHE A 65 -11.53 -13.10 7.52
N THR A 66 -10.92 -12.02 8.04
CA THR A 66 -11.20 -11.55 9.41
C THR A 66 -12.67 -11.19 9.63
N LEU A 67 -13.32 -10.52 8.69
CA LEU A 67 -14.73 -10.12 8.78
C LEU A 67 -15.66 -11.33 8.82
N ILE A 68 -15.46 -12.29 7.92
CA ILE A 68 -16.28 -13.51 7.84
C ILE A 68 -16.14 -14.34 9.12
N PHE A 69 -14.92 -14.48 9.63
CA PHE A 69 -14.64 -15.23 10.86
C PHE A 69 -15.25 -14.56 12.08
N GLY A 70 -15.19 -13.24 12.16
CA GLY A 70 -15.80 -12.45 13.23
C GLY A 70 -17.33 -12.66 13.32
N LEU A 71 -17.98 -12.89 12.18
CA LEU A 71 -19.43 -13.13 12.11
C LEU A 71 -19.80 -14.60 12.34
N MET A 72 -19.12 -15.54 11.67
CA MET A 72 -19.52 -16.96 11.67
C MET A 72 -18.97 -17.77 12.85
N ARG A 73 -17.93 -17.27 13.56
CA ARG A 73 -17.25 -17.96 14.67
C ARG A 73 -16.74 -19.38 14.34
N ASN A 74 -16.59 -19.70 13.06
CA ASN A 74 -16.04 -20.97 12.57
C ASN A 74 -14.97 -20.72 11.49
N VAL A 75 -13.96 -21.59 11.47
CA VAL A 75 -12.84 -21.51 10.53
C VAL A 75 -13.16 -22.22 9.22
N ASN A 76 -13.34 -21.47 8.13
CA ASN A 76 -13.54 -22.04 6.80
C ASN A 76 -12.23 -22.11 6.00
N LEU A 77 -11.67 -23.33 5.88
CA LEU A 77 -10.44 -23.58 5.12
C LEU A 77 -10.61 -23.51 3.60
N ALA A 78 -11.84 -23.54 3.07
CA ALA A 78 -12.11 -23.41 1.64
C ALA A 78 -11.78 -22.00 1.10
N HIS A 79 -11.66 -21.00 1.98
CA HIS A 79 -11.32 -19.64 1.57
C HIS A 79 -9.92 -19.55 0.96
N GLY A 80 -8.95 -20.29 1.52
CA GLY A 80 -7.58 -20.35 1.02
C GLY A 80 -7.46 -21.10 -0.31
N SER A 81 -8.19 -22.22 -0.47
CA SER A 81 -8.16 -23.01 -1.70
C SER A 81 -8.80 -22.28 -2.88
N LEU A 82 -9.88 -21.53 -2.66
CA LEU A 82 -10.50 -20.70 -3.70
C LEU A 82 -9.61 -19.52 -4.11
N TYR A 83 -8.87 -18.91 -3.17
CA TYR A 83 -7.89 -17.88 -3.49
C TYR A 83 -6.76 -18.42 -4.37
N LEU A 84 -6.20 -19.60 -4.04
CA LEU A 84 -5.19 -20.26 -4.85
C LEU A 84 -5.72 -20.68 -6.23
N LEU A 85 -6.96 -21.18 -6.30
CA LEU A 85 -7.61 -21.50 -7.56
C LEU A 85 -7.75 -20.27 -8.46
N GLY A 86 -8.19 -19.14 -7.91
CA GLY A 86 -8.26 -17.86 -8.65
C GLY A 86 -6.89 -17.41 -9.16
N GLY A 87 -5.85 -17.57 -8.34
CA GLY A 87 -4.46 -17.31 -8.75
C GLY A 87 -4.02 -18.20 -9.91
N TYR A 88 -4.33 -19.49 -9.88
CA TYR A 88 -4.01 -20.41 -10.97
C TYR A 88 -4.78 -20.11 -12.26
N LEU A 89 -6.05 -19.70 -12.15
CA LEU A 89 -6.87 -19.33 -13.32
C LEU A 89 -6.43 -18.02 -13.98
N GLY A 90 -5.87 -17.08 -13.22
CA GLY A 90 -5.31 -15.83 -13.74
C GLY A 90 -3.84 -15.90 -14.15
N PHE A 91 -3.22 -17.07 -14.03
CA PHE A 91 -1.81 -17.28 -14.37
C PHE A 91 -1.65 -17.53 -15.88
N GLU A 92 -1.23 -16.49 -16.59
CA GLU A 92 -0.72 -16.48 -17.98
C GLU A 92 0.59 -15.67 -18.03
#